data_AF-A0A382CSK9-F1
#
_entry.id   AF-A0A382CSK9-F1
#
_cell.length_a   1.000
_cell.length_b   1.000
_cell.length_c   1.000
_cell.angle_alpha   90.00
_cell.angle_beta   90.00
_cell.angle_gamma   90.00
#
_symmetry.space_group_name_H-M   'P 1'
#
loop_
_entity.id
_entity.type
_entity.pdbx_description
1 polymer ?
#
loop_
_entity_poly.entity_id
_entity_poly.type
_entity_poly.pdbx_seq_one_letter_code
_entity_poly.pdbx_strand_id
1 'polypeptide(L)'
;MHLIKTNNRIFRYSHTIGSQSPGGPGFRYPVDLALAKDDIIYVVNRGHDGEEAHRISVLTTDSKYIGQFGSNGEADGQFIWPVAIAVDKNGLVYLADEWLNRISVYDCNVDFGGLDFEQKNFLF
;
A
#
# COMPACT_ATOMS: atom_id res chain seq x y z
N MET A 1 -8.42 -15.63 22.26
CA MET A 1 -8.72 -16.17 20.92
C MET A 1 -10.15 -15.79 20.56
N HIS A 2 -10.35 -14.98 19.52
CA HIS A 2 -11.68 -14.53 19.10
C HIS A 2 -12.12 -15.35 17.87
N LEU A 3 -13.14 -16.19 18.05
CA LEU A 3 -13.70 -17.02 16.99
C LEU A 3 -14.97 -16.37 16.46
N ILE A 4 -15.06 -16.19 15.15
CA ILE A 4 -16.24 -15.69 14.47
C ILE A 4 -16.96 -16.89 13.86
N LYS A 5 -18.14 -17.21 14.40
CA LYS A 5 -18.95 -18.32 13.91
C LYS A 5 -19.99 -17.81 12.92
N THR A 6 -20.10 -18.53 11.81
CA THR A 6 -21.21 -18.41 10.86
C THR A 6 -21.93 -19.76 10.79
N ASN A 7 -23.08 -19.83 10.11
CA ASN A 7 -23.91 -21.03 10.07
C ASN A 7 -23.13 -22.31 9.70
N ASN A 8 -22.14 -22.22 8.80
CA ASN A 8 -21.37 -23.37 8.33
C ASN A 8 -19.83 -23.21 8.41
N ARG A 9 -19.29 -22.13 9.01
CA ARG A 9 -17.83 -21.90 9.08
C ARG A 9 -17.42 -21.22 10.37
N ILE A 10 -16.19 -21.51 10.80
CA ILE A 10 -15.52 -20.84 11.91
C ILE A 10 -14.33 -20.09 11.34
N PHE A 11 -14.30 -18.78 11.55
CA PHE A 11 -13.14 -17.95 11.27
C PHE A 11 -12.41 -17.67 12.58
N ARG A 12 -11.08 -17.68 12.55
CA ARG A 12 -10.25 -17.26 13.66
C ARG A 12 -9.72 -15.87 13.35
N TYR A 13 -10.17 -14.88 14.12
CA TYR A 13 -9.51 -13.58 14.07
C TYR A 13 -8.08 -13.74 14.61
N SER A 14 -7.12 -13.22 13.84
CA SER A 14 -5.70 -13.25 14.20
C SER A 14 -5.33 -11.99 14.98
N HIS A 15 -5.23 -10.85 14.28
CA HIS A 15 -4.86 -9.55 14.84
C HIS A 15 -5.26 -8.41 13.90
N THR A 16 -5.14 -7.17 14.38
CA THR A 16 -5.34 -5.93 13.62
C THR A 16 -3.99 -5.31 13.36
N ILE A 17 -3.82 -4.77 12.16
CA ILE A 17 -2.62 -4.04 11.74
C ILE A 17 -2.96 -2.55 11.68
N GLY A 18 -2.10 -1.71 12.26
CA GLY A 18 -2.18 -0.25 12.20
C GLY A 18 -3.26 0.40 13.07
N SER A 19 -3.31 1.73 12.98
CA SER A 19 -4.28 2.62 13.66
C SER A 19 -4.52 3.86 12.78
N GLN A 20 -5.51 4.71 13.10
CA GLN A 20 -5.72 5.94 12.36
C GLN A 20 -4.53 6.90 12.56
N SER A 21 -3.74 7.14 11.51
CA SER A 21 -2.60 8.06 11.52
C SER A 21 -2.35 8.64 10.13
N PRO A 22 -2.05 9.96 10.03
CA PRO A 22 -1.68 10.57 8.75
C PRO A 22 -0.33 10.08 8.22
N GLY A 23 0.51 9.39 9.01
CA GLY A 23 1.80 8.85 8.57
C GLY A 23 2.34 7.70 9.41
N GLY A 24 3.47 7.14 8.99
CA GLY A 24 4.17 6.05 9.69
C GLY A 24 3.35 4.75 9.73
N PRO A 25 3.38 3.99 10.84
CA PRO A 25 2.78 2.65 10.92
C PRO A 25 1.23 2.63 10.90
N GLY A 26 0.58 3.78 10.95
CA GLY A 26 -0.87 3.86 10.84
C GLY A 26 -1.36 4.16 9.43
N PHE A 27 -2.67 4.28 9.27
CA PHE A 27 -3.35 4.44 7.98
C PHE A 27 -4.30 5.63 7.99
N ARG A 28 -4.48 6.25 6.81
CA ARG A 28 -5.45 7.32 6.57
C ARG A 28 -6.32 6.95 5.37
N TYR A 29 -7.55 6.53 5.67
CA TYR A 29 -8.50 5.99 4.68
C TYR A 29 -7.86 4.91 3.79
N PRO A 30 -7.47 3.76 4.38
CA PRO A 30 -6.97 2.65 3.58
C PRO A 30 -8.06 2.17 2.62
N VAL A 31 -7.75 2.08 1.33
CA VAL A 31 -8.72 1.71 0.28
C VAL A 31 -8.52 0.27 -0.17
N ASP A 32 -7.28 -0.10 -0.44
CA ASP A 32 -6.91 -1.41 -0.95
C ASP A 32 -5.53 -1.85 -0.42
N LEU A 33 -5.24 -3.14 -0.50
CA LEU A 33 -3.94 -3.70 -0.17
C LEU A 33 -3.52 -4.80 -1.14
N ALA A 34 -2.21 -4.91 -1.37
CA ALA A 34 -1.61 -6.02 -2.10
C ALA A 34 -0.55 -6.73 -1.24
N LEU A 35 -0.60 -8.06 -1.24
CA LEU A 35 0.45 -8.90 -0.68
C LEU A 35 1.55 -9.11 -1.72
N ALA A 36 2.80 -9.04 -1.26
CA ALA A 36 3.97 -9.40 -2.01
C ALA A 36 4.70 -10.58 -1.34
N LYS A 37 5.91 -10.91 -1.82
CA LYS A 37 6.75 -11.94 -1.20
C LYS A 37 7.17 -11.52 0.21
N ASP A 38 7.64 -12.50 0.99
CA ASP A 38 8.23 -12.28 2.31
C ASP A 38 7.31 -11.49 3.28
N ASP A 39 6.01 -11.80 3.21
CA ASP A 39 4.97 -11.19 4.05
C ASP A 39 4.85 -9.67 3.93
N ILE A 40 5.37 -9.08 2.85
CA ILE A 40 5.22 -7.65 2.56
C ILE A 40 3.78 -7.33 2.15
N ILE A 41 3.28 -6.21 2.65
CA ILE A 41 1.99 -5.62 2.31
C ILE A 41 2.21 -4.19 1.84
N TYR A 42 1.62 -3.86 0.70
CA TYR A 42 1.43 -2.48 0.24
C TYR A 42 0.00 -2.07 0.53
N VAL A 43 -0.20 -0.94 1.21
CA VAL A 43 -1.53 -0.43 1.57
C VAL A 43 -1.73 0.96 0.97
N VAL A 44 -2.78 1.09 0.17
CA VAL A 44 -3.19 2.36 -0.43
C VAL A 44 -3.89 3.22 0.63
N ASN A 45 -3.29 4.35 0.99
CA ASN A 45 -3.91 5.36 1.84
C ASN A 45 -4.37 6.51 0.95
N ARG A 46 -5.67 6.71 0.83
CA ARG A 46 -6.23 7.76 -0.03
C ARG A 46 -6.18 9.14 0.62
N GLY A 47 -6.19 9.28 1.94
CA GLY A 47 -6.33 10.62 2.53
C GLY A 47 -7.68 11.29 2.22
N HIS A 48 -7.91 12.49 2.76
CA HIS A 48 -8.92 13.40 2.19
C HIS A 48 -8.26 14.32 1.17
N ASP A 49 -9.06 14.79 0.22
CA ASP A 49 -8.61 15.76 -0.79
C ASP A 49 -7.94 16.98 -0.14
N GLY A 50 -6.72 17.28 -0.59
CA GLY A 50 -5.92 18.39 -0.04
C GLY A 50 -5.12 18.05 1.22
N GLU A 51 -5.14 16.81 1.70
CA GLU A 51 -4.28 16.36 2.80
C GLU A 51 -2.93 15.82 2.29
N GLU A 52 -1.86 15.96 3.08
CA GLU A 52 -0.58 15.30 2.81
C GLU A 52 -0.54 13.87 3.36
N ALA A 53 -1.61 13.09 3.13
CA ALA A 53 -1.74 11.73 3.64
C ALA A 53 -1.85 10.65 2.54
N HIS A 54 -1.99 11.06 1.28
CA HIS A 54 -2.00 10.18 0.11
C HIS A 54 -0.64 9.50 0.03
N ARG A 55 -0.61 8.19 0.29
CA ARG A 55 0.63 7.40 0.27
C ARG A 55 0.34 5.93 0.06
N ILE A 56 1.37 5.19 -0.37
CA ILE A 56 1.43 3.75 -0.22
C ILE A 56 2.27 3.45 1.02
N SER A 57 1.66 2.83 2.04
CA SER A 57 2.39 2.31 3.19
C SER A 57 2.93 0.91 2.88
N VAL A 58 4.16 0.64 3.31
CA VAL A 58 4.82 -0.66 3.16
C VAL A 58 5.16 -1.20 4.53
N LEU A 59 4.73 -2.43 4.80
CA LEU A 59 4.87 -3.09 6.09
C LEU A 59 4.80 -4.61 5.91
N THR A 60 5.02 -5.35 6.98
CA THR A 60 4.84 -6.80 7.02
C THR A 60 3.48 -7.20 7.60
N THR A 61 3.06 -8.45 7.37
CA THR A 61 1.85 -9.04 7.99
C THR A 61 1.88 -9.09 9.51
N ASP A 62 3.04 -8.98 10.16
CA ASP A 62 3.18 -8.86 11.62
C ASP A 62 3.25 -7.40 12.12
N SER A 63 2.83 -6.44 11.30
CA SER A 63 2.74 -4.99 11.61
C SER A 63 4.07 -4.25 11.74
N LYS A 64 5.19 -4.83 11.26
CA LYS A 64 6.46 -4.10 11.18
C LYS A 64 6.41 -3.13 10.01
N TYR A 65 6.38 -1.83 10.32
CA TYR A 65 6.46 -0.78 9.32
C TYR A 65 7.85 -0.74 8.67
N ILE A 66 7.88 -0.68 7.34
CA ILE A 66 9.10 -0.68 6.53
C ILE A 66 9.32 0.72 5.94
N GLY A 67 8.26 1.34 5.42
CA GLY A 67 8.36 2.66 4.82
C GLY A 67 7.08 3.07 4.10
N GLN A 68 7.18 4.12 3.31
CA GLN A 68 6.09 4.60 2.46
C GLN A 68 6.62 5.30 1.22
N PHE A 69 5.78 5.44 0.20
CA PHE A 69 6.07 6.24 -0.99
C PHE A 69 4.83 6.87 -1.60
N GLY A 70 5.06 7.79 -2.52
CA GLY A 70 4.02 8.58 -3.16
C GLY A 70 3.56 9.76 -2.32
N SER A 71 2.90 10.71 -2.99
CA SER A 71 2.31 11.90 -2.39
C SER A 71 1.12 12.35 -3.23
N ASN A 72 0.31 13.25 -2.68
CA ASN A 72 -0.75 13.90 -3.45
C ASN A 72 -0.17 14.71 -4.61
N GLY A 73 -0.76 14.61 -5.81
CA GLY A 73 -0.39 15.41 -6.98
C GLY A 73 -0.44 14.66 -8.31
N GLU A 74 -0.04 15.33 -9.39
CA GLU A 74 -0.19 14.84 -10.76
C GLU A 74 1.13 14.36 -11.39
N ALA A 75 2.27 14.75 -10.81
CA ALA A 75 3.59 14.43 -11.34
C ALA A 75 3.93 12.93 -11.24
N ASP A 76 5.07 12.55 -11.82
CA ASP A 76 5.56 11.17 -11.75
C ASP A 76 5.74 10.72 -10.29
N GLY A 77 5.21 9.54 -9.99
CA GLY A 77 5.19 8.99 -8.65
C GLY A 77 4.10 9.54 -7.72
N GLN A 78 3.38 10.59 -8.11
CA GLN A 78 2.25 11.15 -7.37
C GLN A 78 0.90 10.59 -7.81
N PHE A 79 -0.11 10.74 -6.97
CA PHE A 79 -1.49 10.32 -7.23
C PHE A 79 -2.49 11.19 -6.46
N ILE A 80 -3.71 11.32 -6.98
CA ILE A 80 -4.81 12.08 -6.37
C ILE A 80 -5.83 11.11 -5.75
N TRP A 81 -6.50 10.26 -6.54
CA TRP A 81 -7.49 9.30 -6.03
C TRP A 81 -7.08 7.86 -6.33
N PRO A 82 -6.10 7.31 -5.59
CA PRO A 82 -5.73 5.91 -5.76
C PRO A 82 -6.85 5.01 -5.24
N VAL A 83 -7.22 4.01 -6.04
CA VAL A 83 -8.37 3.13 -5.75
C VAL A 83 -8.03 1.64 -5.69
N ALA A 84 -6.93 1.22 -6.33
CA ALA A 84 -6.54 -0.19 -6.33
C ALA A 84 -5.03 -0.36 -6.50
N ILE A 85 -4.50 -1.43 -5.94
CA ILE A 85 -3.08 -1.79 -6.04
C ILE A 85 -2.90 -3.27 -6.36
N ALA A 86 -1.91 -3.60 -7.19
CA ALA A 86 -1.52 -4.97 -7.48
C ALA A 86 0.00 -5.09 -7.54
N VAL A 87 0.52 -6.28 -7.22
CA VAL A 87 1.95 -6.60 -7.30
C VAL A 87 2.11 -7.77 -8.27
N ASP A 88 3.02 -7.67 -9.24
CA ASP A 88 3.32 -8.80 -10.12
C ASP A 88 4.38 -9.75 -9.53
N LYS A 89 4.68 -10.83 -10.26
CA LYS A 89 5.68 -11.83 -9.85
C LYS A 89 7.12 -11.29 -9.78
N ASN A 90 7.38 -10.18 -10.47
CA ASN A 90 8.69 -9.53 -10.53
C ASN A 90 8.84 -8.47 -9.41
N GLY A 91 7.76 -8.16 -8.68
CA GLY A 91 7.76 -7.16 -7.62
C GLY A 91 7.35 -5.76 -8.11
N LEU A 92 6.90 -5.61 -9.36
CA LEU A 92 6.37 -4.33 -9.84
C LEU A 92 5.01 -4.07 -9.21
N VAL A 93 4.82 -2.84 -8.74
CA VAL A 93 3.59 -2.37 -8.10
C VAL A 93 2.81 -1.50 -9.06
N TYR A 94 1.55 -1.86 -9.30
CA TYR A 94 0.63 -1.19 -10.19
C TYR A 94 -0.42 -0.48 -9.36
N LEU A 95 -0.56 0.83 -9.55
CA LEU A 95 -1.52 1.67 -8.82
C LEU A 95 -2.51 2.28 -9.80
N ALA A 96 -3.79 2.02 -9.59
CA ALA A 96 -4.86 2.68 -10.34
C ALA A 96 -5.29 3.97 -9.65
N ASP A 97 -5.24 5.08 -10.37
CA ASP A 97 -5.73 6.39 -9.93
C ASP A 97 -6.98 6.78 -10.73
N GLU A 98 -8.12 6.86 -10.03
CA GLU A 98 -9.42 7.19 -10.62
C GLU A 98 -9.47 8.62 -11.13
N TRP A 99 -8.87 9.57 -10.41
CA TRP A 99 -8.92 10.99 -10.77
C TRP A 99 -8.04 11.28 -11.98
N LEU A 100 -6.82 10.73 -11.98
CA LEU A 100 -5.86 10.92 -13.07
C LEU A 100 -6.13 10.01 -14.28
N ASN A 101 -7.09 9.08 -14.19
CA ASN A 101 -7.37 8.06 -15.20
C ASN A 101 -6.09 7.32 -15.63
N ARG A 102 -5.23 7.00 -14.65
CA ARG A 102 -3.87 6.52 -14.88
C ARG A 102 -3.61 5.24 -14.10
N ILE A 103 -2.84 4.34 -14.72
CA ILE A 103 -2.15 3.27 -14.01
C ILE A 103 -0.68 3.65 -13.92
N SER A 104 -0.19 3.86 -12.70
CA SER A 104 1.25 4.09 -12.44
C SER A 104 1.92 2.78 -12.07
N VAL A 105 3.16 2.58 -12.51
CA VAL A 105 3.97 1.39 -12.21
C VAL A 105 5.21 1.81 -11.43
N TYR A 106 5.46 1.12 -10.32
CA TYR A 106 6.59 1.37 -9.43
C TYR A 106 7.46 0.12 -9.33
N ASP A 107 8.77 0.29 -9.51
CA ASP A 107 9.78 -0.69 -9.12
C ASP A 107 10.24 -0.32 -7.70
N CYS A 108 9.61 -0.91 -6.69
CA CYS A 108 9.95 -0.67 -5.29
C CYS A 108 10.37 -1.99 -4.64
N ASN A 109 11.66 -2.30 -4.79
CA ASN A 109 12.26 -3.44 -4.13
C ASN A 109 12.36 -3.14 -2.64
N VAL A 110 11.71 -3.99 -1.85
CA VAL A 110 11.86 -4.00 -0.40
C VAL A 110 12.96 -4.99 -0.09
N ASP A 111 14.11 -4.51 0.37
CA ASP A 111 15.16 -5.36 0.89
C ASP A 111 15.14 -5.37 2.43
N PHE A 112 15.97 -6.22 3.05
CA PHE A 112 16.06 -6.30 4.51
C PHE A 112 16.51 -4.98 5.17
N GLY A 113 16.98 -3.99 4.39
CA GLY A 113 17.41 -2.65 4.82
C GLY A 113 16.34 -1.56 4.70
N GLY A 114 15.27 -1.77 3.92
CA GLY A 114 14.18 -0.81 3.77
C GLY A 114 13.60 -0.77 2.35
N LEU A 115 13.05 0.38 1.98
CA LEU A 115 12.64 0.64 0.60
C LEU A 115 13.84 1.13 -0.21
N ASP A 116 14.16 0.44 -1.30
CA ASP A 116 15.13 0.91 -2.29
C ASP A 116 14.39 1.39 -3.55
N PHE A 117 14.67 2.63 -3.96
CA PHE A 117 14.14 3.25 -5.17
C PHE A 117 15.27 3.37 -6.19
N GLU A 118 15.77 2.26 -6.72
CA GLU A 118 16.57 2.36 -7.93
C GLU A 118 15.67 2.85 -9.08
N GLN A 119 15.77 4.13 -9.41
CA GLN A 119 15.19 4.70 -10.64
C GLN A 119 15.83 4.04 -11.85
N LYS A 120 15.32 2.88 -12.26
CA LYS A 120 15.51 2.41 -13.63
C LYS A 120 14.57 3.23 -14.49
N ASN A 121 15.13 4.25 -15.15
CA ASN A 121 14.45 5.02 -16.18
C ASN A 121 13.80 4.07 -17.20
N PHE A 122 12.50 3.86 -17.10
CA PHE A 122 11.73 3.24 -18.17
C PHE A 122 11.48 4.32 -19.22
N LEU A 123 12.36 4.36 -20.22
CA LEU A 123 12.02 4.93 -21.52
C LEU A 123 11.03 3.95 -22.17
N PHE A 124 9.76 4.38 -22.32
CA PHE A 124 8.87 3.79 -23.31
C PHE A 124 9.18 4.40 -24.69
#